data_AF-A0A7Y5X0E1-F1
#
_entry.id   AF-A0A7Y5X0E1-F1
#
_cell.length_a   1.000
_cell.length_b   1.000
_cell.length_c   1.000
_cell.angle_alpha   90.00
_cell.angle_beta   90.00
_cell.angle_gamma   90.00
#
_symmetry.space_group_name_H-M   'P 1'
#
loop_
_entity.id
_entity.type
_entity.pdbx_description
1 polymer ?
#
loop_
_entity_poly.entity_id
_entity_poly.type
_entity_poly.pdbx_seq_one_letter_code
_entity_poly.pdbx_strand_id
1 'polypeptide(L)'
;MPSTTTTDFAQQAQEQTLNTIRQSQQAVVEAVHAWAEAVEKAVPETPSLPFANELPTPQQLVQTSFDFAEQLLKVQREFAENLLSAAAPVIDKTQPHDS
;
A
#
# COMPACT_ATOMS: atom_id res chain seq x y z
N MET A 1 14.08 -6.18 42.48
CA MET A 1 13.96 -5.09 41.49
C MET A 1 13.61 -5.69 40.12
N PRO A 2 12.31 -5.80 39.73
CA PRO A 2 11.89 -6.37 38.45
C PRO A 2 11.34 -5.34 37.44
N SER A 3 11.35 -4.04 37.77
CA SER A 3 10.73 -2.99 36.94
C SER A 3 11.54 -2.61 35.70
N THR A 4 12.86 -2.84 35.71
CA THR A 4 13.77 -2.44 34.63
C THR A 4 13.62 -3.36 33.42
N THR A 5 13.63 -4.68 33.63
CA THR A 5 13.59 -5.67 32.52
C THR A 5 12.31 -5.61 31.67
N THR A 6 11.16 -5.33 32.28
CA THR A 6 9.89 -5.22 31.52
C THR A 6 9.83 -3.93 30.70
N THR A 7 10.39 -2.84 31.23
CA THR A 7 10.43 -1.54 30.55
C THR A 7 11.43 -1.57 29.40
N ASP A 8 12.61 -2.17 29.61
CA ASP A 8 13.65 -2.31 28.59
C ASP A 8 13.17 -3.17 27.41
N PHE A 9 12.46 -4.26 27.69
CA PHE A 9 11.86 -5.11 26.66
C PHE A 9 10.81 -4.36 25.83
N ALA A 10 9.95 -3.58 26.49
CA ALA A 10 8.94 -2.77 25.80
C ALA A 10 9.57 -1.67 24.94
N GLN A 11 10.63 -1.02 25.41
CA GLN A 11 11.40 -0.04 24.63
C GLN A 11 12.09 -0.68 23.44
N GLN A 12 12.73 -1.83 23.63
CA GLN A 12 13.40 -2.55 22.54
C GLN A 12 12.40 -3.04 21.48
N ALA A 13 11.22 -3.52 21.88
CA ALA A 13 10.16 -3.90 20.95
C ALA A 13 9.62 -2.70 20.16
N GLN A 14 9.47 -1.53 20.81
CA GLN A 14 9.09 -0.29 20.13
C GLN A 14 10.16 0.17 19.14
N GLU A 15 11.42 0.17 19.53
CA GLU A 15 12.54 0.54 18.66
C GLU A 15 12.66 -0.40 17.46
N GLN A 16 12.53 -1.70 17.68
CA GLN A 16 12.56 -2.70 16.63
C GLN A 16 11.41 -2.50 15.64
N THR A 17 10.20 -2.24 16.14
CA THR A 17 9.03 -1.95 15.30
C THR A 17 9.23 -0.67 14.48
N LEU A 18 9.73 0.40 15.11
CA LEU A 18 10.04 1.66 14.42
C LEU A 18 11.12 1.46 13.34
N ASN A 19 12.14 0.65 13.63
CA ASN A 19 13.20 0.35 12.67
C ASN A 19 12.68 -0.48 11.49
N THR A 20 11.82 -1.48 11.75
CA THR A 20 11.15 -2.24 10.69
C THR A 20 10.27 -1.34 9.82
N ILE A 21 9.53 -0.41 10.41
CA ILE A 21 8.69 0.56 9.69
C ILE A 21 9.55 1.51 8.83
N ARG A 22 10.70 1.97 9.34
CA ARG A 22 11.62 2.81 8.55
C ARG A 22 12.23 2.02 7.40
N GLN A 23 12.62 0.77 7.66
CA GLN A 23 13.20 -0.11 6.66
C GLN A 23 12.20 -0.45 5.56
N SER A 24 10.93 -0.72 5.90
CA SER A 24 9.89 -0.98 4.90
C SER A 24 9.59 0.26 4.06
N GLN A 25 9.53 1.45 4.66
CA GLN A 25 9.38 2.71 3.92
C GLN A 25 10.53 2.92 2.93
N GLN A 26 11.77 2.68 3.35
CA GLN A 26 12.95 2.78 2.49
C GLN A 26 12.89 1.78 1.33
N ALA A 27 12.55 0.52 1.61
CA ALA A 27 12.43 -0.52 0.60
C ALA A 27 11.34 -0.21 -0.44
N VAL A 28 10.21 0.37 -0.02
CA VAL A 28 9.16 0.81 -0.95
C VAL A 28 9.65 1.95 -1.84
N VAL A 29 10.35 2.94 -1.29
CA VAL A 29 10.91 4.05 -2.08
C VAL A 29 11.91 3.54 -3.11
N GLU A 30 12.80 2.63 -2.72
CA GLU A 30 13.77 1.99 -3.63
C GLU A 30 13.08 1.19 -4.73
N ALA A 31 12.04 0.43 -4.40
CA ALA A 31 11.26 -0.31 -5.38
C ALA A 31 10.57 0.61 -6.40
N VAL A 32 10.01 1.74 -5.93
CA VAL A 32 9.41 2.75 -6.81
C VAL A 32 10.46 3.38 -7.72
N HIS A 33 11.64 3.71 -7.19
CA HIS A 33 12.75 4.27 -7.99
C HIS A 33 13.22 3.28 -9.06
N ALA A 34 13.43 2.02 -8.69
CA ALA A 34 13.85 0.98 -9.62
C ALA A 34 12.81 0.76 -10.74
N TRP A 35 11.52 0.81 -10.39
CA TRP A 35 10.45 0.72 -11.37
C TRP A 35 10.42 1.94 -12.31
N ALA A 36 10.59 3.15 -11.79
CA ALA A 36 10.64 4.37 -12.59
C ALA A 36 11.82 4.35 -13.59
N GLU A 37 13.02 3.98 -13.13
CA GLU A 37 14.19 3.81 -14.01
C GLU A 37 13.95 2.75 -15.09
N ALA A 38 13.27 1.65 -14.75
CA ALA A 38 12.96 0.59 -15.70
C ALA A 38 12.00 1.07 -16.80
N VAL A 39 11.01 1.89 -16.44
CA VAL A 39 10.09 2.51 -17.40
C VAL A 39 10.85 3.50 -18.30
N GLU A 40 11.69 4.37 -17.74
CA GLU A 40 12.49 5.32 -18.52
C GLU A 40 13.39 4.62 -19.54
N LYS A 41 14.07 3.53 -19.14
CA LYS A 41 14.93 2.73 -20.03
C LYS A 41 14.15 1.92 -21.08
N ALA A 42 12.89 1.60 -20.81
CA ALA A 42 12.05 0.80 -21.69
C ALA A 42 11.28 1.63 -22.72
N VAL A 43 11.10 2.94 -22.49
CA VAL A 43 10.50 3.86 -23.46
C VAL A 43 11.53 4.12 -24.58
N PRO A 44 11.30 3.64 -25.81
CA PRO A 44 12.21 3.92 -26.91
C PRO A 44 12.16 5.40 -27.28
N GLU A 45 13.31 6.04 -27.50
CA GLU A 45 13.35 7.32 -28.21
C GLU A 45 12.87 7.08 -29.64
N THR A 46 11.61 7.41 -29.89
CA THR A 46 10.79 6.97 -31.03
C THR A 46 11.49 6.98 -32.40
N PRO A 47 11.61 5.82 -33.06
CA PRO A 47 11.31 5.68 -34.47
C PRO A 47 9.85 5.25 -34.61
N SER A 48 9.14 5.79 -35.61
CA SER A 48 7.76 5.47 -35.95
C SER A 48 7.45 3.97 -35.79
N LEU A 49 6.73 3.61 -34.71
CA LEU A 49 6.35 2.23 -34.42
C LEU A 49 5.30 1.79 -35.47
N PRO A 50 5.52 0.68 -36.21
CA PRO A 50 4.55 0.18 -37.19
C PRO A 50 3.20 -0.24 -36.58
N PHE A 51 3.10 -0.27 -35.25
CA PHE A 51 1.89 -0.57 -34.47
C PHE A 51 1.27 0.67 -33.81
N ALA A 52 1.70 1.88 -34.15
CA ALA A 52 1.14 3.11 -33.56
C ALA A 52 -0.39 3.23 -33.74
N ASN A 53 -0.94 2.58 -34.77
CA ASN A 53 -2.38 2.52 -35.04
C ASN A 53 -3.14 1.50 -34.17
N GLU A 54 -2.44 0.60 -33.47
CA GLU A 54 -3.02 -0.38 -32.55
C GLU A 54 -2.88 0.03 -31.08
N LEU A 55 -2.14 1.12 -30.80
CA LEU A 55 -2.03 1.65 -29.46
C LEU A 55 -3.36 2.28 -29.02
N PRO A 56 -3.78 2.09 -27.75
CA PRO A 56 -4.89 2.84 -27.19
C PRO A 56 -4.63 4.33 -27.38
N THR A 57 -5.66 5.05 -27.82
CA THR A 57 -5.57 6.50 -27.87
C THR A 57 -5.28 7.06 -26.46
N PRO A 58 -4.62 8.22 -26.33
CA PRO A 58 -4.36 8.82 -25.02
C PRO A 58 -5.63 8.95 -24.16
N GLN A 59 -6.77 9.23 -24.80
CA GLN A 59 -8.07 9.30 -24.12
C GLN A 59 -8.52 7.93 -23.57
N GLN A 60 -8.37 6.85 -24.34
CA GLN A 60 -8.69 5.49 -23.87
C GLN A 60 -7.74 5.04 -22.76
N LEU A 61 -6.46 5.44 -22.81
CA LEU A 61 -5.50 5.13 -21.75
C LEU A 61 -5.87 5.81 -20.44
N VAL A 62 -6.27 7.09 -20.50
CA VAL A 62 -6.78 7.84 -19.34
C VAL A 62 -8.03 7.16 -18.80
N GLN A 63 -9.02 6.86 -19.64
CA GLN A 63 -10.24 6.15 -19.22
C GLN A 63 -9.92 4.82 -18.53
N THR A 64 -9.09 3.98 -19.16
CA THR A 64 -8.68 2.69 -18.59
C THR A 64 -7.99 2.83 -17.24
N SER A 65 -7.17 3.86 -17.07
CA SER A 65 -6.48 4.12 -15.80
C SER A 65 -7.44 4.53 -14.69
N PHE A 66 -8.45 5.35 -15.01
CA PHE A 66 -9.50 5.72 -14.06
C PHE A 66 -10.42 4.53 -13.75
N ASP A 67 -10.82 3.74 -14.74
CA ASP A 67 -11.61 2.52 -14.54
C ASP A 67 -10.89 1.53 -13.60
N PHE A 68 -9.57 1.36 -13.79
CA PHE A 68 -8.76 0.56 -12.88
C PHE A 68 -8.73 1.14 -11.46
N ALA A 69 -8.53 2.45 -11.31
CA ALA A 69 -8.52 3.10 -10.01
C ALA A 69 -9.87 2.96 -9.28
N GLU A 70 -10.99 3.08 -10.00
CA GLU A 70 -12.33 2.84 -9.46
C GLU A 70 -12.49 1.40 -8.95
N GLN A 71 -12.06 0.41 -9.75
CA GLN A 71 -12.10 -1.00 -9.34
C GLN A 71 -11.21 -1.27 -8.12
N LEU A 72 -10.00 -0.70 -8.10
CA LEU A 72 -9.08 -0.83 -6.97
C LEU A 72 -9.68 -0.25 -5.69
N LEU A 73 -10.30 0.93 -5.77
CA LEU A 73 -10.97 1.56 -4.63
C LEU A 73 -12.16 0.73 -4.15
N LYS A 74 -12.91 0.12 -5.06
CA LYS A 74 -14.02 -0.78 -4.71
C LYS A 74 -13.50 -1.99 -3.94
N VAL A 75 -12.44 -2.64 -4.41
CA VAL A 75 -11.82 -3.78 -3.73
C VAL A 75 -11.28 -3.39 -2.34
N GLN A 76 -10.64 -2.22 -2.21
CA GLN A 76 -10.16 -1.75 -0.91
C GLN A 76 -11.31 -1.46 0.07
N ARG A 77 -12.44 -0.94 -0.40
CA ARG A 77 -13.65 -0.77 0.42
C ARG A 77 -14.17 -2.12 0.91
N GLU A 78 -14.34 -3.08 0.01
CA GLU A 78 -14.81 -4.43 0.37
C GLU A 78 -13.89 -5.09 1.39
N PHE A 79 -12.57 -4.93 1.23
CA PHE A 79 -11.59 -5.40 2.20
C PHE A 79 -11.76 -4.73 3.57
N ALA A 80 -11.95 -3.41 3.64
CA ALA A 80 -12.18 -2.68 4.88
C ALA A 80 -13.49 -3.10 5.57
N GLU A 81 -14.57 -3.30 4.81
CA GLU A 81 -15.86 -3.80 5.33
C GLU A 81 -15.74 -5.21 5.89
N ASN A 82 -14.99 -6.10 5.21
CA ASN A 82 -14.71 -7.45 5.69
C ASN A 82 -13.84 -7.46 6.95
N LEU A 83 -12.83 -6.59 7.01
CA LEU A 83 -12.01 -6.39 8.21
C LEU A 83 -12.84 -5.92 9.40
N LEU A 84 -13.71 -4.92 9.20
CA LEU A 84 -14.61 -4.43 10.24
C LEU A 84 -15.57 -5.52 10.71
N SER A 85 -16.12 -6.30 9.79
CA SER A 85 -17.00 -7.43 10.11
C SER A 85 -16.26 -8.50 10.93
N ALA A 86 -15.02 -8.81 10.58
CA ALA A 86 -14.19 -9.76 11.34
C ALA A 86 -13.79 -9.22 12.72
N ALA A 87 -13.58 -7.91 12.83
CA ALA A 87 -13.24 -7.23 14.08
C ALA A 87 -14.47 -6.94 14.97
N ALA A 88 -15.70 -7.08 14.45
CA ALA A 88 -16.94 -6.77 15.16
C ALA A 88 -17.03 -7.39 16.57
N PRO A 89 -16.67 -8.67 16.82
CA PRO A 89 -16.71 -9.26 18.15
C PRO A 89 -15.74 -8.63 19.16
N VAL A 90 -14.66 -8.01 18.67
CA VAL A 90 -13.66 -7.30 19.49
C VAL A 90 -14.14 -5.88 19.79
N ILE A 91 -14.72 -5.20 18.80
CA ILE A 91 -15.29 -3.85 18.95
C ILE A 91 -16.44 -3.86 19.97
N ASP A 92 -17.32 -4.86 19.89
CA ASP A 92 -18.47 -5.03 20.79
C ASP A 92 -18.03 -5.27 22.25
N LYS A 93 -16.92 -6.01 22.45
CA LYS A 93 -16.30 -6.22 23.77
C LYS A 93 -15.66 -4.96 24.38
N THR A 94 -15.32 -3.98 23.56
CA THR A 94 -14.67 -2.72 23.99
C THR A 94 -15.66 -1.56 24.19
N GLN A 95 -16.93 -1.75 23.85
CA GLN A 95 -17.96 -0.74 24.08
C GLN A 95 -18.36 -0.74 25.56
N PRO A 96 -18.28 0.40 26.28
CA PRO A 96 -18.64 0.46 27.68
C PRO A 96 -20.12 0.08 27.83
N HIS A 97 -20.38 -1.02 28.52
CA HIS A 97 -21.71 -1.43 28.92
C HIS A 97 -22.19 -0.40 29.94
N ASP A 98 -22.99 0.57 29.50
CA ASP A 98 -23.65 1.54 30.37
C ASP A 98 -24.51 0.73 31.36
N SER A 99 -24.14 0.76 32.64
CA SER A 99 -24.77 0.07 33.77
C SER A 99 -24.98 1.06 34.90
#